data_AF-A0A7S3T9L9-F1
#
_entry.id   AF-A0A7S3T9L9-F1
#
_cell.length_a   1.000
_cell.length_b   1.000
_cell.length_c   1.000
_cell.angle_alpha   90.00
_cell.angle_beta   90.00
_cell.angle_gamma   90.00
#
_symmetry.space_group_name_H-M   'P 1'
#
loop_
_entity.id
_entity.type
_entity.pdbx_description
1 polymer ?
#
loop_
_entity_poly.entity_id
_entity_poly.type
_entity_poly.pdbx_seq_one_letter_code
_entity_poly.pdbx_strand_id
1 'polypeptide(L)'
;YVQGCTDPLAPNFIGTVEEVEPGSCEPHVLGCLDPMASNYWALATESNSSCTYTTYGCTDPAAANYFSHAVIDDASCVYIGCKNNTALNFDPSATLGDASCDFGTPGCMDSSAENY
;
A
#
# COMPACT_ATOMS: atom_id res chain seq x y z
N TYR A 1 7.09 20.92 -39.52
CA TYR A 1 5.66 20.82 -39.19
C TYR A 1 5.59 20.67 -37.68
N VAL A 2 4.93 21.59 -36.99
CA VAL A 2 4.83 21.58 -35.52
C VAL A 2 3.39 21.17 -35.21
N GLN A 3 3.19 20.01 -34.58
CA GLN A 3 1.88 19.47 -34.23
C GLN A 3 1.56 19.83 -32.76
N GLY A 4 0.35 20.30 -32.48
CA GLY A 4 -0.09 20.69 -31.13
C GLY A 4 -1.52 21.22 -31.09
N CYS A 5 -2.02 21.52 -29.90
CA CYS A 5 -3.41 21.93 -29.66
C CYS A 5 -3.59 23.44 -29.52
N THR A 6 -4.78 23.92 -29.89
CA THR A 6 -5.21 25.31 -29.68
C THR A 6 -6.01 25.50 -28.40
N ASP A 7 -6.36 24.42 -27.68
CA ASP A 7 -6.99 24.50 -26.37
C ASP A 7 -5.95 24.93 -25.31
N PRO A 8 -6.08 26.12 -24.70
CA PRO A 8 -5.14 26.62 -23.69
C PRO A 8 -5.12 25.79 -22.40
N LEU A 9 -6.07 24.86 -22.21
CA LEU A 9 -6.09 23.90 -21.11
C LEU A 9 -5.46 22.54 -21.46
N ALA A 10 -5.08 22.32 -22.72
CA ALA A 10 -4.43 21.08 -23.14
C ALA A 10 -2.92 21.09 -22.81
N PRO A 11 -2.34 19.97 -22.30
CA PRO A 11 -0.92 19.88 -21.97
C PRO A 11 0.02 20.11 -23.17
N ASN A 12 -0.44 19.81 -24.38
CA ASN A 12 0.27 20.03 -25.64
C ASN A 12 -0.22 21.28 -26.38
N PHE A 13 -0.68 22.30 -25.65
CA PHE A 13 -1.00 23.60 -26.22
C PHE A 13 0.23 24.21 -26.90
N ILE A 14 0.09 24.49 -28.20
CA ILE A 14 1.08 25.23 -28.98
C ILE A 14 0.31 26.35 -29.67
N GLY A 15 0.34 27.56 -29.11
CA GLY A 15 -0.42 28.72 -29.60
C GLY A 15 -0.05 29.22 -30.99
N THR A 16 0.80 28.50 -31.73
CA THR A 16 1.28 28.84 -33.07
C THR A 16 1.00 27.75 -34.10
N VAL A 17 0.15 26.76 -33.82
CA VAL A 17 -0.18 25.72 -34.82
C VAL A 17 -1.13 26.27 -35.88
N GLU A 18 -0.75 26.14 -37.16
CA GLU A 18 -1.53 26.62 -38.31
C GLU A 18 -2.62 25.61 -38.73
N GLU A 19 -2.49 24.33 -38.35
CA GLU A 19 -3.49 23.29 -38.60
C GLU A 19 -3.70 22.41 -37.36
N VAL A 20 -4.96 22.24 -36.96
CA VAL A 20 -5.38 21.33 -35.88
C VAL A 20 -5.48 19.94 -36.48
N GLU A 21 -4.56 19.05 -36.14
CA GLU A 21 -4.73 17.61 -36.39
C GLU A 21 -5.92 17.12 -35.52
N PRO A 22 -7.03 16.63 -36.10
CA PRO A 22 -8.27 16.29 -35.39
C PRO A 22 -8.17 15.07 -34.45
N GLY A 23 -6.97 14.71 -34.00
CA GLY A 23 -6.68 13.72 -32.97
C GLY A 23 -5.53 14.10 -32.03
N SER A 24 -4.92 15.28 -32.18
CA SER A 24 -3.79 15.70 -31.33
C SER A 24 -4.24 16.24 -29.96
N CYS A 25 -5.53 16.50 -29.74
CA CYS A 25 -6.03 17.05 -28.48
C CYS A 25 -6.61 15.93 -27.63
N GLU A 26 -5.71 15.25 -26.92
CA GLU A 26 -6.09 14.32 -25.87
C GLU A 26 -6.87 15.11 -24.80
N PRO A 27 -8.16 14.83 -24.59
CA PRO A 27 -8.93 15.51 -23.54
C PRO A 27 -8.36 15.09 -22.19
N HIS A 28 -7.83 16.07 -21.45
CA HIS A 28 -7.30 15.86 -20.12
C HIS A 28 -8.47 15.91 -19.12
N VAL A 29 -9.10 14.77 -18.90
CA VAL A 29 -10.21 14.60 -17.96
C VAL A 29 -9.61 14.22 -16.60
N LEU A 30 -9.59 15.18 -15.68
CA LEU A 30 -9.08 14.97 -14.32
C LEU A 30 -10.08 14.19 -13.48
N GLY A 31 -9.62 13.13 -12.81
CA GLY A 31 -10.43 12.38 -11.87
C GLY A 31 -9.65 11.30 -11.14
N CYS A 32 -10.35 10.44 -10.41
CA CYS A 32 -9.72 9.27 -9.81
C CYS A 32 -9.66 8.12 -10.82
N LEU A 33 -8.46 7.61 -11.08
CA LEU A 33 -8.22 6.46 -11.97
C LEU A 33 -8.23 5.11 -11.25
N ASP A 34 -8.29 5.09 -9.92
CA ASP A 34 -8.29 3.87 -9.13
C ASP A 34 -9.71 3.26 -9.04
N PRO A 35 -9.96 2.06 -9.60
CA PRO A 35 -11.27 1.41 -9.53
C PRO A 35 -11.69 0.98 -8.12
N MET A 36 -10.77 0.97 -7.16
CA MET A 36 -11.05 0.69 -5.75
C MET A 36 -11.46 1.94 -4.96
N ALA A 37 -11.35 3.13 -5.56
CA ALA A 37 -11.81 4.36 -4.95
C ALA A 37 -13.33 4.54 -5.09
N SER A 38 -13.94 5.15 -4.08
CA SER A 38 -15.37 5.46 -4.04
C SER A 38 -15.81 6.54 -5.04
N ASN A 39 -14.87 7.33 -5.53
CA ASN A 39 -15.07 8.34 -6.59
C ASN A 39 -14.32 8.00 -7.88
N TYR A 40 -14.08 6.71 -8.15
CA TYR A 40 -13.54 6.25 -9.43
C TYR A 40 -14.31 6.86 -10.61
N TRP A 41 -13.59 7.40 -11.59
CA TRP A 41 -14.18 7.95 -12.80
C TRP A 41 -13.54 7.32 -14.04
N ALA A 42 -14.25 6.38 -14.66
CA ALA A 42 -13.77 5.65 -15.84
C ALA A 42 -13.47 6.51 -17.07
N LEU A 43 -13.92 7.77 -17.11
CA LEU A 43 -13.63 8.70 -18.20
C LEU A 43 -12.46 9.62 -17.89
N ALA A 44 -11.91 9.58 -16.68
CA ALA A 44 -10.69 10.30 -16.37
C ALA A 44 -9.53 9.75 -17.19
N THR A 45 -8.71 10.65 -17.73
CA THR A 45 -7.51 10.34 -18.51
C THR A 45 -6.23 10.64 -17.73
N GLU A 46 -6.33 11.39 -16.63
CA GLU A 46 -5.23 11.65 -15.69
C GLU A 46 -5.73 11.70 -14.24
N SER A 47 -4.88 11.25 -13.32
CA SER A 47 -5.16 11.31 -11.89
C SER A 47 -4.89 12.71 -11.34
N ASN A 48 -5.90 13.29 -10.69
CA ASN A 48 -5.75 14.55 -9.93
C ASN A 48 -5.57 14.32 -8.42
N SER A 49 -5.20 13.10 -8.00
CA SER A 49 -5.09 12.72 -6.59
C SER A 49 -6.37 12.95 -5.76
N SER A 50 -7.54 12.99 -6.40
CA SER A 50 -8.83 13.17 -5.71
C SER A 50 -9.43 11.87 -5.16
N CYS A 51 -8.77 10.72 -5.34
CA CYS A 51 -9.30 9.43 -4.94
C CYS A 51 -9.70 9.40 -3.46
N THR A 52 -10.95 9.03 -3.19
CA THR A 52 -11.49 8.84 -1.85
C THR A 52 -11.77 7.37 -1.61
N TYR A 53 -11.39 6.88 -0.44
CA TYR A 53 -11.57 5.48 -0.06
C TYR A 53 -12.45 5.40 1.18
N THR A 54 -13.35 4.42 1.20
CA THR A 54 -14.31 4.19 2.28
C THR A 54 -13.95 2.99 3.15
N THR A 55 -13.08 2.10 2.67
CA THR A 55 -12.73 0.86 3.38
C THR A 55 -11.29 0.88 3.83
N TYR A 56 -11.11 1.00 5.15
CA TYR A 56 -9.84 1.03 5.85
C TYR A 56 -9.65 -0.27 6.65
N GLY A 57 -8.41 -0.67 6.86
CA GLY A 57 -8.05 -1.82 7.67
C GLY A 57 -6.69 -2.37 7.27
N CYS A 58 -6.21 -3.40 7.96
CA CYS A 58 -4.95 -4.02 7.62
C CYS A 58 -4.98 -4.67 6.24
N THR A 59 -4.07 -4.26 5.35
CA THR A 59 -3.95 -4.80 3.98
C THR A 59 -2.88 -5.89 3.84
N ASP A 60 -2.10 -6.16 4.90
CA ASP A 60 -1.07 -7.19 4.90
C ASP A 60 -1.68 -8.58 5.15
N PRO A 61 -1.59 -9.53 4.18
CA PRO A 61 -2.12 -10.88 4.34
C PRO A 61 -1.39 -11.73 5.41
N ALA A 62 -0.21 -11.33 5.87
CA ALA A 62 0.50 -11.97 6.97
C ALA A 62 -0.02 -11.56 8.35
N ALA A 63 -0.82 -10.49 8.45
CA ALA A 63 -1.38 -10.03 9.71
C ALA A 63 -2.59 -10.86 10.15
N ALA A 64 -2.73 -11.05 11.47
CA ALA A 64 -3.83 -11.78 12.07
C ALA A 64 -5.21 -11.12 11.89
N ASN A 65 -5.23 -9.80 11.67
CA ASN A 65 -6.44 -9.02 11.37
C ASN A 65 -6.47 -8.53 9.92
N TYR A 66 -5.81 -9.24 8.99
CA TYR A 66 -5.90 -8.96 7.56
C TYR A 66 -7.36 -8.81 7.13
N PHE A 67 -7.67 -7.66 6.51
CA PHE A 67 -8.99 -7.39 5.97
C PHE A 67 -8.92 -7.30 4.45
N SER A 68 -9.33 -8.36 3.77
CA SER A 68 -9.23 -8.48 2.31
C SER A 68 -10.03 -7.43 1.52
N HIS A 69 -10.95 -6.73 2.16
CA HIS A 69 -11.72 -5.63 1.55
C HIS A 69 -11.14 -4.24 1.88
N ALA A 70 -10.14 -4.15 2.76
CA ALA A 70 -9.44 -2.89 3.00
C ALA A 70 -8.69 -2.46 1.73
N VAL A 71 -8.89 -1.20 1.34
CA VAL A 71 -8.17 -0.59 0.22
C VAL A 71 -6.99 0.24 0.72
N ILE A 72 -7.13 0.82 1.90
CA ILE A 72 -6.12 1.64 2.55
C ILE A 72 -5.73 1.00 3.88
N ASP A 73 -4.42 0.80 4.04
CA ASP A 73 -3.85 0.39 5.32
C ASP A 73 -4.03 1.51 6.35
N ASP A 74 -4.69 1.19 7.45
CA ASP A 74 -4.88 2.10 8.59
C ASP A 74 -3.84 1.90 9.69
N ALA A 75 -2.79 1.12 9.41
CA ALA A 75 -1.75 0.72 10.35
C ALA A 75 -2.28 -0.04 11.57
N SER A 76 -3.48 -0.65 11.47
CA SER A 76 -4.04 -1.50 12.51
C SER A 76 -3.50 -2.94 12.50
N CYS A 77 -2.59 -3.30 11.57
CA CYS A 77 -2.09 -4.66 11.42
C CYS A 77 -1.55 -5.28 12.72
N VAL A 78 -2.06 -6.48 13.03
CA VAL A 78 -1.70 -7.28 14.20
C VAL A 78 -0.82 -8.44 13.75
N TYR A 79 0.44 -8.44 14.17
CA TYR A 79 1.38 -9.53 13.95
C TYR A 79 1.57 -10.28 15.26
N ILE A 80 1.42 -11.60 15.19
CA ILE A 80 1.49 -12.48 16.34
C ILE A 80 2.88 -13.10 16.40
N GLY A 81 3.53 -13.01 17.56
CA GLY A 81 4.82 -13.65 17.79
C GLY A 81 5.39 -13.37 19.18
N CYS A 82 6.62 -13.82 19.42
CA CYS A 82 7.26 -13.59 20.71
C CYS A 82 7.78 -12.15 20.84
N LYS A 83 7.20 -11.37 21.77
CA LYS A 83 7.64 -9.99 22.06
C LYS A 83 8.77 -9.88 23.09
N ASN A 84 9.21 -10.99 23.68
CA ASN A 84 10.27 -10.96 24.69
C ASN A 84 11.65 -10.98 24.03
N ASN A 85 12.41 -9.90 24.19
CA ASN A 85 13.74 -9.74 23.58
C ASN A 85 14.83 -10.66 24.16
N THR A 86 14.54 -11.40 25.24
CA THR A 86 15.44 -12.43 25.78
C THR A 86 15.12 -13.83 25.27
N ALA A 87 14.05 -14.01 24.50
CA ALA A 87 13.71 -15.30 23.90
C ALA A 87 14.52 -15.55 22.62
N LEU A 88 14.78 -16.82 22.33
CA LEU A 88 15.51 -17.28 21.15
C LEU A 88 14.76 -16.99 19.84
N ASN A 89 13.43 -16.97 19.89
CA ASN A 89 12.54 -16.68 18.77
C ASN A 89 11.88 -15.29 18.88
N PHE A 90 12.57 -14.32 19.49
CA PHE A 90 12.10 -12.94 19.54
C PHE A 90 11.76 -12.42 18.14
N ASP A 91 10.53 -11.92 17.98
CA ASP A 91 10.04 -11.31 16.76
C ASP A 91 9.86 -9.79 16.98
N PRO A 92 10.73 -8.94 16.41
CA PRO A 92 10.60 -7.49 16.54
C PRO A 92 9.40 -6.91 15.78
N SER A 93 8.78 -7.66 14.87
CA SER A 93 7.59 -7.25 14.14
C SER A 93 6.29 -7.55 14.89
N ALA A 94 6.34 -8.43 15.91
CA ALA A 94 5.16 -8.83 16.67
C ALA A 94 4.53 -7.65 17.43
N THR A 95 3.30 -7.31 17.07
CA THR A 95 2.51 -6.30 17.77
C THR A 95 1.71 -6.92 18.92
N LEU A 96 1.40 -8.22 18.85
CA LEU A 96 0.71 -9.00 19.89
C LEU A 96 1.51 -10.25 20.28
N GLY A 97 1.66 -10.49 21.59
CA GLY A 97 2.34 -11.67 22.12
C GLY A 97 1.40 -12.87 22.26
N ASP A 98 1.85 -14.07 21.87
CA ASP A 98 1.08 -15.33 21.92
C ASP A 98 1.65 -16.39 22.87
N ALA A 99 2.61 -16.00 23.73
CA ALA A 99 3.34 -16.94 24.59
C ALA A 99 4.12 -18.04 23.84
N SER A 100 4.39 -17.86 22.54
CA SER A 100 5.27 -18.75 21.76
C SER A 100 6.76 -18.59 22.10
N CYS A 101 7.11 -17.70 23.03
CA CYS A 101 8.50 -17.41 23.38
C CYS A 101 9.26 -18.66 23.83
N ASP A 102 10.31 -18.99 23.08
CA ASP A 102 11.26 -20.05 23.40
C ASP A 102 12.43 -19.47 24.18
N PHE A 103 12.56 -19.86 25.44
CA PHE A 103 13.70 -19.46 26.30
C PHE A 103 14.84 -20.47 26.28
N GLY A 104 14.73 -21.51 25.45
CA GLY A 104 15.58 -22.68 25.52
C GLY A 104 15.38 -23.45 26.83
N THR A 105 16.05 -24.59 26.92
CA THR A 105 16.23 -25.28 28.20
C THR A 105 17.42 -24.63 28.92
N PRO A 106 17.24 -24.08 30.14
CA PRO A 106 18.37 -23.60 30.93
C PRO A 106 19.34 -24.76 31.14
N GLY A 107 20.62 -24.59 30.81
CA GLY A 107 21.62 -25.62 31.08
C GLY A 107 21.68 -25.94 32.58
N CYS A 108 21.80 -27.21 32.93
CA CYS A 108 21.97 -27.63 34.32
C CYS A 108 23.46 -27.66 34.65
N MET A 109 23.88 -27.20 35.84
CA MET A 109 25.28 -27.34 36.29
C MET A 109 25.64 -28.78 36.76
N ASP A 110 24.74 -29.73 36.55
CA ASP A 110 24.92 -31.14 36.92
C ASP A 110 25.48 -31.90 35.72
N SER A 111 26.70 -32.42 35.84
CA SER A 111 27.43 -33.16 34.79
C SER A 111 26.73 -34.42 34.28
N SER A 112 25.66 -34.85 34.94
CA SER A 112 24.84 -36.00 34.56
C SER A 112 23.52 -35.63 33.88
N ALA A 113 23.19 -34.34 33.78
CA ALA A 113 21.98 -33.89 33.09
C ALA A 113 22.14 -33.93 31.56
N GLU A 114 21.07 -34.26 30.84
CA GLU A 114 21.02 -34.27 29.36
C GLU A 114 21.28 -32.88 28.75
N ASN A 115 21.16 -31.82 29.55
CA ASN A 115 21.40 -30.42 29.20
C ASN A 115 22.53 -29.80 30.07
N TYR A 116 23.56 -30.57 30.46
CA TYR A 116 24.78 -30.04 31.11
C TYR A 116 25.59 -29.10 30.21
#